data_AF-A0A7Y7D0N8-F1
#
_entry.id   AF-A0A7Y7D0N8-F1
#
_cell.length_a   1.000
_cell.length_b   1.000
_cell.length_c   1.000
_cell.angle_alpha   90.00
_cell.angle_beta   90.00
_cell.angle_gamma   90.00
#
_symmetry.space_group_name_H-M   'P 1'
#
loop_
_entity.id
_entity.type
_entity.pdbx_description
1 polymer ?
#
loop_
_entity_poly.entity_id
_entity_poly.type
_entity_poly.pdbx_seq_one_letter_code
_entity_poly.pdbx_strand_id
1 'polypeptide(L)'
;MTRNLILGALLSSLVLLLAAVSFIWTPFDHAAMNIPAKLQTPSAQHWLGTDHFGRDLMSMIMVGARTSIAVALVAVGIGMGAGVPLGLAAAARKGSWLDELIMRGNDLVFAFPSLVIAILITAVLGAGAVNAIIAIGIFNIPVFARITRGAALSLWEREFILAARVAGKGAARISAEHILPNVMNLLIVQGTIQFSLGILAEAGLSYVGLGAQPPTPSWGRMLAD
;
A
#
# COMPACT_ATOMS: atom_id res chain seq x y z
N MET A 1 -6.41 -27.88 3.36
CA MET A 1 -5.81 -26.58 2.95
C MET A 1 -5.10 -26.77 1.62
N THR A 2 -5.40 -25.92 0.63
CA THR A 2 -4.74 -25.95 -0.69
C THR A 2 -3.25 -25.66 -0.53
N ARG A 3 -2.34 -26.43 -1.16
CA ARG A 3 -0.87 -26.28 -1.02
C ARG A 3 -0.40 -24.83 -1.22
N ASN A 4 -1.03 -24.12 -2.16
CA ASN A 4 -0.72 -22.71 -2.46
C ASN A 4 -1.00 -21.77 -1.27
N LEU A 5 -2.04 -22.04 -0.48
CA LEU A 5 -2.36 -21.23 0.70
C LEU A 5 -1.30 -21.41 1.79
N ILE A 6 -0.81 -22.63 1.99
CA ILE A 6 0.23 -22.93 2.97
C ILE A 6 1.54 -22.24 2.58
N LEU A 7 1.94 -22.37 1.31
CA LEU A 7 3.15 -21.71 0.80
C LEU A 7 3.06 -20.19 0.89
N GLY A 8 1.92 -19.60 0.49
CA GLY A 8 1.69 -18.17 0.60
C GLY A 8 1.75 -17.68 2.05
N ALA A 9 1.06 -18.37 2.96
CA ALA A 9 1.09 -18.03 4.37
C ALA A 9 2.49 -18.15 4.98
N LEU A 10 3.28 -19.16 4.60
CA LEU A 10 4.65 -19.35 5.06
C LEU A 10 5.55 -18.20 4.59
N LEU A 11 5.50 -17.85 3.30
CA LEU A 11 6.33 -16.77 2.74
C LEU A 11 5.97 -15.41 3.34
N SER A 12 4.68 -15.08 3.43
CA SER A 12 4.24 -13.82 4.03
C SER A 12 4.56 -13.74 5.51
N SER A 13 4.37 -14.83 6.26
CA SER A 13 4.71 -14.87 7.69
C SER A 13 6.21 -14.73 7.93
N LEU A 14 7.05 -15.36 7.11
CA LEU A 14 8.51 -15.20 7.19
C LEU A 14 8.92 -13.73 7.05
N VAL A 15 8.39 -13.03 6.04
CA VAL A 15 8.69 -11.61 5.80
C VAL A 15 8.19 -10.73 6.96
N LEU A 16 6.97 -10.98 7.44
CA LEU A 16 6.42 -10.24 8.58
C LEU A 16 7.20 -10.51 9.87
N LEU A 17 7.65 -11.74 10.10
CA LEU A 17 8.48 -12.11 11.24
C LEU A 17 9.85 -11.44 11.17
N LEU A 18 10.50 -11.40 9.99
CA LEU A 18 11.75 -10.66 9.80
C LEU A 18 11.59 -9.18 10.15
N ALA A 19 10.53 -8.55 9.66
CA ALA A 19 10.21 -7.17 9.99
C ALA A 19 9.95 -6.99 11.50
N ALA A 20 9.18 -7.87 12.13
CA ALA A 20 8.86 -7.81 13.55
C ALA A 20 10.08 -8.02 14.45
N VAL A 21 10.88 -9.06 14.20
CA VAL A 21 12.12 -9.37 14.94
C VAL A 21 13.08 -8.19 14.87
N SER A 22 13.15 -7.54 13.71
CA SER A 22 14.08 -6.43 13.52
C SER A 22 13.85 -5.30 14.54
N PHE A 23 12.62 -5.02 14.98
CA PHE A 23 12.35 -3.99 16.00
C PHE A 23 13.11 -4.19 17.30
N ILE A 24 13.44 -5.44 17.63
CA ILE A 24 14.12 -5.81 18.87
C ILE A 24 15.58 -6.16 18.58
N TRP A 25 15.86 -6.81 17.44
CA TRP A 25 17.18 -7.35 17.14
C TRP A 25 17.51 -7.34 15.66
N THR A 26 18.72 -6.86 15.34
CA THR A 26 19.39 -7.06 14.05
C THR A 26 20.81 -7.59 14.30
N PRO A 27 21.39 -8.39 13.38
CA PRO A 27 22.75 -8.92 13.54
C PRO A 27 23.80 -7.84 13.81
N PHE A 28 23.72 -6.73 13.06
CA PHE A 28 24.57 -5.55 13.21
C PHE A 28 23.72 -4.28 13.14
N ASP A 29 24.36 -3.14 13.42
CA ASP A 29 23.75 -1.84 13.15
C ASP A 29 23.67 -1.59 11.63
N HIS A 30 22.45 -1.40 11.13
CA HIS A 30 22.15 -1.14 9.73
C HIS A 30 22.70 0.20 9.21
N ALA A 31 22.99 1.17 10.10
CA ALA A 31 23.51 2.47 9.74
C ALA A 31 25.03 2.59 9.90
N ALA A 32 25.66 1.65 10.60
CA ALA A 32 27.10 1.68 10.87
C ALA A 32 27.90 1.36 9.61
N MET A 33 28.69 2.34 9.14
CA MET A 33 29.59 2.16 8.01
C MET A 33 30.90 1.51 8.45
N ASN A 34 31.38 0.54 7.68
CA ASN A 34 32.66 -0.13 7.90
C ASN A 34 33.41 -0.26 6.58
N ILE A 35 33.99 0.85 6.10
CA ILE A 35 34.64 0.94 4.79
C ILE A 35 35.71 -0.15 4.54
N PRO A 36 36.55 -0.55 5.52
CA PRO A 36 37.47 -1.67 5.36
C PRO A 36 36.79 -3.02 5.03
N ALA A 37 35.54 -3.21 5.46
CA ALA A 37 34.75 -4.42 5.27
C ALA A 37 33.71 -4.30 4.14
N LYS A 38 33.90 -3.39 3.17
CA LYS A 38 32.99 -3.21 2.03
C LYS A 38 32.95 -4.42 1.08
N LEU A 39 31.79 -4.67 0.48
CA LEU A 39 31.58 -5.67 -0.58
C LEU A 39 32.07 -7.08 -0.22
N GLN A 40 31.95 -7.48 1.05
CA GLN A 40 32.25 -8.83 1.48
C GLN A 40 31.16 -9.79 1.01
N THR A 41 31.58 -10.98 0.59
CA THR A 41 30.68 -12.09 0.28
C THR A 41 30.02 -12.63 1.57
N PRO A 42 28.93 -13.41 1.45
CA PRO A 42 28.30 -14.07 2.58
C PRO A 42 29.31 -14.85 3.43
N SER A 43 29.30 -14.61 4.75
CA SER A 43 30.19 -15.23 5.72
C SER A 43 29.48 -15.50 7.05
N ALA A 44 30.14 -16.25 7.95
CA ALA A 44 29.60 -16.51 9.29
C ALA A 44 29.41 -15.22 10.11
N GLN A 45 30.20 -14.18 9.82
CA GLN A 45 30.05 -12.87 10.42
C GLN A 45 28.94 -12.08 9.74
N HIS A 46 28.98 -11.93 8.41
CA HIS A 46 27.96 -11.22 7.63
C HIS A 46 27.14 -12.22 6.80
N TRP A 47 26.00 -12.68 7.32
CA TRP A 47 25.25 -13.80 6.75
C TRP A 47 24.87 -13.64 5.27
N LEU A 48 24.61 -12.41 4.84
CA LEU A 48 24.32 -12.06 3.45
C LEU A 48 25.39 -11.16 2.81
N GLY A 49 26.53 -10.97 3.48
CA GLY A 49 27.59 -10.07 3.04
C GLY A 49 27.36 -8.60 3.44
N THR A 50 28.15 -7.73 2.84
CA THR A 50 28.13 -6.27 3.11
C THR A 50 27.99 -5.47 1.83
N ASP A 51 27.42 -4.27 1.95
CA ASP A 51 27.27 -3.34 0.82
C ASP A 51 28.57 -2.56 0.51
N HIS A 52 28.49 -1.60 -0.41
CA HIS A 52 29.62 -0.77 -0.81
C HIS A 52 30.13 0.19 0.28
N PHE A 53 29.40 0.37 1.38
CA PHE A 53 29.80 1.11 2.57
C PHE A 53 30.20 0.18 3.74
N GLY A 54 30.18 -1.14 3.54
CA GLY A 54 30.47 -2.13 4.57
C GLY A 54 29.36 -2.32 5.61
N ARG A 55 28.14 -1.87 5.30
CA ARG A 55 26.93 -2.11 6.12
C ARG A 55 26.45 -3.55 5.92
N ASP A 56 25.93 -4.16 6.98
CA ASP A 56 25.46 -5.56 6.95
C ASP A 56 24.14 -5.71 6.17
N LEU A 57 24.15 -6.50 5.10
CA LEU A 57 23.00 -6.65 4.20
C LEU A 57 21.80 -7.32 4.87
N MET A 58 22.01 -8.28 5.78
CA MET A 58 20.91 -8.95 6.48
C MET A 58 20.17 -7.97 7.39
N SER A 59 20.92 -7.17 8.15
CA SER A 59 20.38 -6.11 9.00
C SER A 59 19.62 -5.07 8.18
N MET A 60 20.17 -4.67 7.02
CA MET A 60 19.49 -3.75 6.10
C MET A 60 18.20 -4.33 5.52
N ILE A 61 18.16 -5.60 5.11
CA ILE A 61 16.94 -6.26 4.61
C ILE A 61 15.86 -6.29 5.69
N MET A 62 16.24 -6.64 6.93
CA MET A 62 15.34 -6.71 8.07
C MET A 62 14.73 -5.35 8.41
N VAL A 63 15.54 -4.29 8.48
CA VAL A 63 15.05 -2.92 8.74
C VAL A 63 14.29 -2.37 7.54
N GLY A 64 14.74 -2.64 6.32
CA GLY A 64 14.09 -2.25 5.08
C GLY A 64 12.70 -2.87 4.91
N ALA A 65 12.49 -4.07 5.48
CA ALA A 65 11.15 -4.66 5.54
C ALA A 65 10.16 -3.77 6.30
N ARG A 66 10.59 -3.11 7.39
CA ARG A 66 9.70 -2.20 8.14
C ARG A 66 9.26 -1.04 7.29
N THR A 67 10.19 -0.39 6.59
CA THR A 67 9.92 0.81 5.82
C THR A 67 9.06 0.51 4.60
N SER A 68 9.43 -0.49 3.80
CA SER A 68 8.67 -0.88 2.60
C SER A 68 7.25 -1.35 2.98
N ILE A 69 7.10 -2.19 4.01
CA ILE A 69 5.77 -2.64 4.48
C ILE A 69 4.94 -1.48 5.04
N ALA A 70 5.53 -0.63 5.87
CA ALA A 70 4.81 0.51 6.45
C ALA A 70 4.34 1.49 5.37
N VAL A 71 5.20 1.81 4.40
CA VAL A 71 4.84 2.72 3.29
C VAL A 71 3.66 2.16 2.49
N ALA A 72 3.74 0.90 2.05
CA ALA A 72 2.67 0.28 1.29
C ALA A 72 1.38 0.16 2.10
N LEU A 73 1.46 -0.26 3.37
CA LEU A 73 0.29 -0.44 4.22
C LEU A 73 -0.44 0.88 4.48
N VAL A 74 0.29 1.94 4.84
CA VAL A 74 -0.30 3.26 5.09
C VAL A 74 -0.88 3.86 3.81
N ALA A 75 -0.20 3.72 2.68
CA ALA A 75 -0.70 4.20 1.39
C ALA A 75 -2.00 3.49 0.97
N VAL A 76 -2.09 2.17 1.17
CA VAL A 76 -3.35 1.43 0.95
C VAL A 76 -4.43 1.88 1.93
N GLY A 77 -4.07 2.11 3.19
CA GLY A 77 -4.99 2.64 4.21
C GLY A 77 -5.59 3.99 3.82
N ILE A 78 -4.78 4.91 3.28
CA ILE A 78 -5.26 6.21 2.76
C ILE A 78 -6.22 5.98 1.58
N GLY A 79 -5.81 5.16 0.61
CA GLY A 79 -6.62 4.88 -0.57
C GLY A 79 -7.97 4.25 -0.21
N MET A 80 -7.99 3.31 0.72
CA MET A 80 -9.20 2.64 1.19
C MET A 80 -10.04 3.59 2.05
N GLY A 81 -9.42 4.32 2.97
CA GLY A 81 -10.07 5.25 3.90
C GLY A 81 -10.78 6.40 3.20
N ALA A 82 -10.26 6.89 2.06
CA ALA A 82 -10.93 7.91 1.26
C ALA A 82 -11.74 7.32 0.10
N GLY A 83 -11.22 6.32 -0.60
CA GLY A 83 -11.85 5.74 -1.78
C GLY A 83 -13.14 4.98 -1.47
N VAL A 84 -13.18 4.19 -0.39
CA VAL A 84 -14.39 3.42 -0.03
C VAL A 84 -15.57 4.36 0.28
N PRO A 85 -15.45 5.38 1.15
CA PRO A 85 -16.53 6.35 1.36
C PRO A 85 -16.98 7.06 0.07
N LEU A 86 -16.04 7.46 -0.79
CA LEU A 86 -16.36 8.10 -2.08
C LEU A 86 -17.14 7.16 -2.99
N GLY A 87 -16.73 5.90 -3.10
CA GLY A 87 -17.42 4.88 -3.90
C GLY A 87 -18.83 4.57 -3.37
N LEU A 88 -18.99 4.47 -2.05
CA LEU A 88 -20.31 4.29 -1.43
C LEU A 88 -21.21 5.51 -1.64
N ALA A 89 -20.66 6.73 -1.52
CA ALA A 89 -21.41 7.96 -1.75
C ALA A 89 -21.87 8.09 -3.21
N ALA A 90 -20.99 7.76 -4.16
CA ALA A 90 -21.31 7.72 -5.59
C ALA A 90 -22.41 6.70 -5.89
N ALA A 91 -22.30 5.46 -5.37
CA ALA A 91 -23.31 4.43 -5.59
C ALA A 91 -24.67 4.78 -4.97
N ALA A 92 -24.67 5.36 -3.77
CA ALA A 92 -25.89 5.79 -3.09
C ALA A 92 -26.64 6.91 -3.84
N ARG A 93 -25.94 7.66 -4.68
CA ARG A 93 -26.51 8.75 -5.49
C ARG A 93 -26.27 8.51 -6.98
N LYS A 94 -26.44 7.26 -7.44
CA LYS A 94 -26.27 6.83 -8.83
C LYS A 94 -26.94 7.83 -9.79
N GLY A 95 -26.19 8.32 -10.77
CA GLY A 95 -26.68 9.27 -11.78
C GLY A 95 -26.86 10.71 -11.30
N SER A 96 -26.46 11.03 -10.07
CA SER A 96 -26.39 12.41 -9.60
C SER A 96 -25.11 13.11 -10.07
N TRP A 97 -25.08 14.44 -9.96
CA TRP A 97 -23.87 15.21 -10.21
C TRP A 97 -22.70 14.81 -9.30
N LEU A 98 -22.97 14.37 -8.05
CA LEU A 98 -21.92 13.89 -7.15
C LEU A 98 -21.27 12.60 -7.68
N ASP A 99 -22.09 11.67 -8.17
CA ASP A 99 -21.61 10.43 -8.77
C ASP A 99 -20.69 10.71 -9.97
N GLU A 100 -21.16 11.58 -10.87
CA GLU A 100 -20.40 12.00 -12.05
C GLU A 100 -19.09 12.71 -11.65
N LEU A 101 -19.12 13.62 -10.68
CA LEU A 101 -17.93 14.34 -10.21
C LEU A 101 -16.87 13.39 -9.64
N ILE A 102 -17.27 12.43 -8.81
CA ILE A 102 -16.34 11.46 -8.22
C ILE A 102 -15.76 10.56 -9.31
N MET A 103 -16.59 10.05 -10.23
CA MET A 103 -16.11 9.17 -11.31
C MET A 103 -15.21 9.91 -12.29
N ARG A 104 -15.54 11.15 -12.68
CA ARG A 104 -14.67 11.97 -13.53
C ARG A 104 -13.36 12.33 -12.85
N GLY A 105 -13.38 12.63 -11.55
CA GLY A 105 -12.17 12.85 -10.76
C GLY A 105 -11.26 11.62 -10.76
N ASN A 106 -11.85 10.42 -10.65
CA ASN A 106 -11.10 9.18 -10.76
C ASN A 106 -10.51 8.96 -12.15
N ASP A 107 -11.26 9.29 -13.21
CA ASP A 107 -10.79 9.18 -14.59
C ASP A 107 -9.62 10.13 -14.86
N LEU A 108 -9.65 11.34 -14.30
CA LEU A 108 -8.56 12.31 -14.41
C LEU A 108 -7.26 11.80 -13.78
N VAL A 109 -7.34 11.14 -12.61
CA VAL A 109 -6.15 10.56 -11.96
C VAL A 109 -5.59 9.40 -12.79
N PHE A 110 -6.46 8.54 -13.33
CA PHE A 110 -6.02 7.42 -14.16
C PHE A 110 -5.54 7.80 -15.57
N ALA A 111 -5.76 9.04 -16.00
CA ALA A 111 -5.21 9.55 -17.26
C ALA A 111 -3.68 9.60 -17.25
N PHE A 112 -3.07 9.67 -16.06
CA PHE A 112 -1.62 9.69 -15.89
C PHE A 112 -1.12 8.34 -15.35
N PRO A 113 0.05 7.86 -15.80
CA PRO A 113 0.70 6.71 -15.18
C PRO A 113 0.96 6.97 -13.68
N SER A 114 0.72 5.96 -12.85
CA SER A 114 0.89 6.06 -11.38
C SER A 114 2.28 6.53 -10.97
N LEU A 115 3.31 5.98 -11.62
CA LEU A 115 4.70 6.32 -11.34
C LEU A 115 5.01 7.78 -11.70
N VAL A 116 4.44 8.31 -12.79
CA VAL A 116 4.65 9.70 -13.20
C VAL A 116 4.04 10.66 -12.19
N ILE A 117 2.81 10.41 -11.73
CA ILE A 117 2.20 11.21 -10.65
C ILE A 117 3.08 11.17 -9.41
N ALA A 118 3.54 9.98 -9.02
CA ALA A 118 4.32 9.83 -7.81
C ALA A 118 5.67 10.56 -7.88
N ILE A 119 6.37 10.48 -9.02
CA ILE A 119 7.59 11.25 -9.28
C ILE A 119 7.30 12.75 -9.19
N LEU A 120 6.26 13.26 -9.85
CA LEU A 120 5.91 14.69 -9.80
C LEU A 120 5.63 15.18 -8.38
N ILE A 121 4.86 14.40 -7.60
CA ILE A 121 4.57 14.74 -6.20
C ILE A 121 5.85 14.79 -5.37
N THR A 122 6.71 13.78 -5.48
CA THR A 122 7.99 13.75 -4.74
C THR A 122 9.00 14.79 -5.25
N ALA A 123 8.95 15.19 -6.51
CA ALA A 123 9.78 16.26 -7.05
C ALA A 123 9.39 17.64 -6.48
N VAL A 124 8.10 17.86 -6.24
CA VAL A 124 7.59 19.12 -5.66
C VAL A 124 7.70 19.14 -4.13
N LEU A 125 7.31 18.05 -3.47
CA LEU A 125 7.28 17.96 -1.99
C LEU A 125 8.61 17.53 -1.37
N GLY A 126 9.57 17.10 -2.20
CA GLY A 126 10.84 16.53 -1.77
C GLY A 126 10.81 15.00 -1.66
N ALA A 127 12.01 14.40 -1.68
CA ALA A 127 12.17 12.96 -1.54
C ALA A 127 11.93 12.51 -0.09
N GLY A 128 11.26 11.38 0.11
CA GLY A 128 11.02 10.84 1.45
C GLY A 128 9.90 9.82 1.50
N ALA A 129 9.95 8.95 2.52
CA ALA A 129 8.96 7.90 2.73
C ALA A 129 7.52 8.45 2.89
N VAL A 130 7.36 9.57 3.60
CA VAL A 130 6.04 10.21 3.81
C VAL A 130 5.45 10.73 2.50
N ASN A 131 6.26 11.37 1.65
CA ASN A 131 5.79 11.89 0.36
C ASN A 131 5.47 10.74 -0.61
N ALA A 132 6.23 9.65 -0.57
CA ALA A 132 5.90 8.42 -1.29
C ALA A 132 4.56 7.82 -0.81
N ILE A 133 4.31 7.77 0.50
CA ILE A 133 3.02 7.32 1.06
C ILE A 133 1.86 8.14 0.51
N ILE A 134 1.98 9.48 0.52
CA ILE A 134 0.92 10.38 0.05
C ILE A 134 0.69 10.16 -1.44
N ALA A 135 1.75 10.11 -2.24
CA ALA A 135 1.68 9.90 -3.68
C ALA A 135 0.97 8.59 -4.05
N ILE A 136 1.41 7.47 -3.45
CA ILE A 136 0.82 6.14 -3.69
C ILE A 136 -0.62 6.11 -3.15
N GLY A 137 -0.87 6.72 -2.00
CA GLY A 137 -2.18 6.77 -1.36
C GLY A 137 -3.23 7.48 -2.20
N ILE A 138 -2.90 8.66 -2.74
CA ILE A 138 -3.78 9.42 -3.65
C ILE A 138 -4.13 8.59 -4.88
N PHE A 139 -3.15 7.89 -5.46
CA PHE A 139 -3.39 7.04 -6.62
C PHE A 139 -4.32 5.84 -6.31
N ASN A 140 -4.29 5.33 -5.07
CA ASN A 140 -5.16 4.24 -4.65
C ASN A 140 -6.63 4.68 -4.44
N ILE A 141 -6.91 5.98 -4.22
CA ILE A 141 -8.28 6.48 -3.98
C ILE A 141 -9.22 6.12 -5.13
N PRO A 142 -8.92 6.44 -6.41
CA PRO A 142 -9.74 6.03 -7.55
C PRO A 142 -9.99 4.54 -7.67
N VAL A 143 -8.99 3.72 -7.34
CA VAL A 143 -9.09 2.25 -7.40
C VAL A 143 -10.16 1.76 -6.43
N PHE A 144 -10.09 2.17 -5.18
CA PHE A 144 -11.06 1.79 -4.16
C PHE A 144 -12.43 2.42 -4.40
N ALA A 145 -12.50 3.67 -4.86
CA ALA A 145 -13.77 4.32 -5.18
C ALA A 145 -14.52 3.60 -6.31
N ARG A 146 -13.82 3.25 -7.39
CA ARG A 146 -14.44 2.58 -8.55
C ARG A 146 -14.93 1.17 -8.20
N ILE A 147 -14.10 0.37 -7.54
CA ILE A 147 -14.48 -1.01 -7.19
C ILE A 147 -15.63 -1.05 -6.17
N THR A 148 -15.58 -0.16 -5.16
CA THR A 148 -16.64 -0.05 -4.16
C THR A 148 -17.95 0.37 -4.79
N ARG A 149 -17.92 1.38 -5.68
CA ARG A 149 -19.11 1.82 -6.41
C ARG A 149 -19.70 0.69 -7.24
N GLY A 150 -18.88 0.02 -8.04
CA GLY A 150 -19.32 -1.07 -8.92
C GLY A 150 -20.03 -2.18 -8.16
N ALA A 151 -19.45 -2.64 -7.04
CA ALA A 151 -20.06 -3.66 -6.20
C ALA A 151 -21.33 -3.17 -5.48
N ALA A 152 -21.29 -1.95 -4.93
CA ALA A 152 -22.40 -1.36 -4.19
C ALA A 152 -23.66 -1.15 -5.04
N LEU A 153 -23.51 -0.80 -6.33
CA LEU A 153 -24.66 -0.58 -7.22
C LEU A 153 -25.58 -1.80 -7.30
N SER A 154 -25.02 -3.00 -7.41
CA SER A 154 -25.81 -4.24 -7.44
C SER A 154 -26.51 -4.55 -6.12
N LEU A 155 -25.93 -4.11 -5.00
CA LEU A 155 -26.50 -4.31 -3.67
C LEU A 155 -27.64 -3.32 -3.41
N TRP A 156 -27.53 -2.08 -3.89
CA TRP A 156 -28.57 -1.05 -3.79
C TRP A 156 -29.91 -1.46 -4.41
N GLU A 157 -29.89 -2.39 -5.36
CA GLU A 157 -31.06 -2.92 -6.07
C GLU A 157 -31.71 -4.12 -5.35
N ARG A 158 -31.18 -4.58 -4.21
CA ARG A 158 -31.70 -5.74 -3.46
C ARG A 158 -32.89 -5.38 -2.54
N GLU A 159 -33.76 -6.35 -2.32
CA GLU A 159 -34.99 -6.20 -1.50
C GLU A 159 -34.70 -5.82 -0.03
N PHE A 160 -33.64 -6.33 0.58
CA PHE A 160 -33.30 -5.96 1.96
C PHE A 160 -32.91 -4.48 2.10
N ILE A 161 -32.42 -3.85 1.03
CA ILE A 161 -32.15 -2.41 0.98
C ILE A 161 -33.45 -1.63 0.81
N LEU A 162 -34.42 -2.14 0.04
CA LEU A 162 -35.76 -1.55 -0.05
C LEU A 162 -36.45 -1.57 1.33
N ALA A 163 -36.41 -2.70 2.04
CA ALA A 163 -36.93 -2.81 3.39
C ALA A 163 -36.27 -1.80 4.35
N ALA A 164 -34.94 -1.65 4.28
CA ALA A 164 -34.21 -0.66 5.07
C ALA A 164 -34.63 0.79 4.77
N ARG A 165 -34.92 1.12 3.51
CA ARG A 165 -35.44 2.44 3.11
C ARG A 165 -36.84 2.70 3.66
N VAL A 166 -37.75 1.72 3.56
CA VAL A 166 -39.11 1.82 4.11
C VAL A 166 -39.09 1.95 5.63
N ALA A 167 -38.11 1.34 6.30
CA ALA A 167 -37.85 1.52 7.72
C ALA A 167 -37.22 2.89 8.09
N GLY A 168 -37.09 3.82 7.14
CA GLY A 168 -36.61 5.18 7.37
C GLY A 168 -35.08 5.32 7.46
N LYS A 169 -34.28 4.30 7.11
CA LYS A 169 -32.82 4.44 7.14
C LYS A 169 -32.34 5.34 5.99
N GLY A 170 -31.54 6.35 6.32
CA GLY A 170 -30.89 7.21 5.33
C GLY A 170 -29.77 6.51 4.57
N ALA A 171 -29.38 7.06 3.42
CA ALA A 171 -28.45 6.40 2.50
C ALA A 171 -27.06 6.09 3.11
N ALA A 172 -26.52 7.00 3.92
CA ALA A 172 -25.24 6.78 4.60
C ALA A 172 -25.31 5.60 5.59
N ARG A 173 -26.41 5.51 6.34
CA ARG A 173 -26.66 4.42 7.30
C ARG A 173 -26.85 3.08 6.59
N ILE A 174 -27.58 3.07 5.48
CA ILE A 174 -27.73 1.89 4.62
C ILE A 174 -26.36 1.43 4.11
N SER A 175 -25.57 2.35 3.57
CA SER A 175 -24.22 2.05 3.08
C SER A 175 -23.33 1.44 4.16
N ALA A 176 -23.32 2.00 5.37
CA ALA A 176 -22.47 1.52 6.46
C ALA A 176 -22.94 0.18 7.06
N GLU A 177 -24.24 0.01 7.28
CA GLU A 177 -24.77 -1.18 7.98
C GLU A 177 -25.06 -2.37 7.05
N HIS A 178 -25.34 -2.13 5.77
CA HIS A 178 -25.80 -3.18 4.85
C HIS A 178 -24.88 -3.37 3.65
N ILE A 179 -24.36 -2.29 3.05
CA ILE A 179 -23.57 -2.43 1.82
C ILE A 179 -22.12 -2.72 2.12
N LEU A 180 -21.48 -1.93 2.98
CA LEU A 180 -20.07 -2.06 3.32
C LEU A 180 -19.75 -3.48 3.83
N PRO A 181 -20.51 -4.08 4.78
CA PRO A 181 -20.29 -5.46 5.23
C PRO A 181 -20.36 -6.48 4.09
N ASN A 182 -21.26 -6.28 3.11
CA ASN A 182 -21.43 -7.18 1.97
C ASN A 182 -20.31 -7.07 0.93
N VAL A 183 -19.59 -5.93 0.87
CA VAL A 183 -18.45 -5.75 -0.05
C VAL A 183 -17.10 -5.93 0.65
N MET A 184 -17.04 -6.18 1.96
CA MET A 184 -15.77 -6.28 2.70
C MET A 184 -14.83 -7.34 2.13
N ASN A 185 -15.35 -8.50 1.72
CA ASN A 185 -14.51 -9.54 1.11
C ASN A 185 -13.81 -9.03 -0.15
N LEU A 186 -14.53 -8.29 -1.01
CA LEU A 186 -13.96 -7.67 -2.20
C LEU A 186 -12.90 -6.62 -1.84
N LEU A 187 -13.16 -5.80 -0.83
CA LEU A 187 -12.24 -4.77 -0.37
C LEU A 187 -10.96 -5.35 0.25
N ILE A 188 -11.05 -6.47 0.96
CA ILE A 188 -9.90 -7.18 1.52
C ILE A 188 -9.02 -7.71 0.38
N VAL A 189 -9.62 -8.37 -0.62
CA VAL A 189 -8.86 -8.86 -1.78
C VAL A 189 -8.25 -7.70 -2.58
N GLN A 190 -8.99 -6.61 -2.79
CA GLN A 190 -8.43 -5.44 -3.46
C GLN A 190 -7.31 -4.80 -2.63
N GLY A 191 -7.45 -4.78 -1.30
CA GLY A 191 -6.44 -4.30 -0.36
C GLY A 191 -5.12 -5.04 -0.50
N THR A 192 -5.14 -6.37 -0.62
CA THR A 192 -3.92 -7.16 -0.79
C THR A 192 -3.26 -6.89 -2.16
N ILE A 193 -4.05 -6.77 -3.23
CA ILE A 193 -3.54 -6.39 -4.56
C ILE A 193 -2.87 -5.01 -4.53
N GLN A 194 -3.55 -4.01 -3.95
CA GLN A 194 -2.99 -2.66 -3.85
C GLN A 194 -1.79 -2.59 -2.91
N PHE A 195 -1.71 -3.46 -1.90
CA PHE A 195 -0.53 -3.57 -1.05
C PHE A 195 0.68 -4.06 -1.85
N SER A 196 0.52 -5.12 -2.65
CA SER A 196 1.60 -5.62 -3.52
C SER A 196 2.03 -4.57 -4.55
N LEU A 197 1.09 -3.88 -5.19
CA LEU A 197 1.41 -2.79 -6.13
C LEU A 197 2.04 -1.58 -5.41
N GLY A 198 1.65 -1.31 -4.17
CA GLY A 198 2.23 -0.27 -3.32
C GLY A 198 3.69 -0.55 -2.97
N ILE A 199 4.05 -1.80 -2.67
CA ILE A 199 5.44 -2.22 -2.47
C ILE A 199 6.27 -1.99 -3.74
N LEU A 200 5.73 -2.35 -4.92
CA LEU A 200 6.41 -2.11 -6.19
C LEU A 200 6.58 -0.62 -6.48
N ALA A 201 5.58 0.19 -6.19
CA ALA A 201 5.65 1.64 -6.37
C ALA A 201 6.65 2.30 -5.42
N GLU A 202 6.65 1.89 -4.14
CA GLU A 202 7.66 2.33 -3.16
C GLU A 202 9.06 1.94 -3.62
N ALA A 203 9.24 0.70 -4.06
CA ALA A 203 10.53 0.22 -4.54
C ALA A 203 11.02 1.04 -5.76
N GLY A 204 10.14 1.32 -6.72
CA GLY A 204 10.45 2.14 -7.89
C GLY A 204 10.83 3.59 -7.52
N LEU A 205 10.09 4.22 -6.61
CA LEU A 205 10.43 5.57 -6.13
C LEU A 205 11.75 5.59 -5.37
N SER A 206 11.97 4.62 -4.48
CA SER A 206 13.19 4.49 -3.70
C SER A 206 14.41 4.21 -4.59
N TYR A 207 14.24 3.42 -5.65
CA TYR A 207 15.28 3.13 -6.65
C TYR A 207 15.74 4.39 -7.38
N VAL A 208 14.81 5.29 -7.73
CA VAL A 208 15.12 6.59 -8.39
C VAL A 208 15.53 7.67 -7.38
N GLY A 209 15.73 7.32 -6.10
CA GLY A 209 16.18 8.27 -5.08
C GLY A 209 15.08 9.15 -4.48
N LEU A 210 13.81 8.92 -4.83
CA LEU A 210 12.67 9.75 -4.42
C LEU A 210 11.91 9.20 -3.20
N GLY A 211 12.14 7.93 -2.85
CA GLY A 211 11.54 7.26 -1.69
C GLY A 211 12.29 7.48 -0.37
N ALA A 212 12.44 6.41 0.42
CA ALA A 212 13.11 6.46 1.74
C ALA A 212 14.56 6.96 1.62
N GLN A 213 14.97 7.89 2.49
CA GLN A 213 16.29 8.51 2.42
C GLN A 213 17.28 7.90 3.43
N PRO A 214 18.58 7.82 3.10
CA PRO A 214 19.62 7.36 4.02
C PRO A 214 19.61 8.18 5.32
N PRO A 215 19.92 7.58 6.48
CA PRO A 215 20.44 6.22 6.66
C PRO A 215 19.36 5.12 6.66
N THR A 216 18.08 5.48 6.47
CA THR A 216 16.97 4.53 6.56
C THR A 216 16.95 3.60 5.33
N PRO A 217 17.08 2.27 5.51
CA PRO A 217 17.04 1.34 4.39
C PRO A 217 15.59 1.15 3.92
N SER A 218 15.43 0.90 2.63
CA SER A 218 14.22 0.32 2.03
C SER A 218 14.63 -0.66 0.95
N TRP A 219 13.78 -1.64 0.63
CA TRP A 219 14.13 -2.63 -0.39
C TRP A 219 14.39 -2.00 -1.75
N GLY A 220 13.64 -0.95 -2.12
CA GLY A 220 13.89 -0.23 -3.36
C GLY A 220 15.25 0.46 -3.43
N ARG A 221 15.71 1.06 -2.33
CA ARG A 221 17.02 1.70 -2.29
C ARG A 221 18.14 0.68 -2.35
N MET A 222 18.00 -0.42 -1.62
CA MET A 222 18.96 -1.52 -1.61
C MET A 222 19.13 -2.21 -2.97
N LEU A 223 18.14 -2.09 -3.88
CA LEU A 223 18.26 -2.56 -5.26
C LEU A 223 19.01 -1.60 -6.17
N ALA A 224 19.08 -0.31 -5.80
CA ALA A 224 19.83 0.70 -6.54
C ALA A 224 21.30 0.78 -6.11
N ASP A 225 21.56 0.53 -4.83
CA ASP A 225 22.89 0.41 -4.21
C ASP A 225 23.63 -0.86 -4.70
#